data_AF-A0A842TFL2-F1
#
_entry.id   AF-A0A842TFL2-F1
#
_cell.length_a   1.000
_cell.length_b   1.000
_cell.length_c   1.000
_cell.angle_alpha   90.00
_cell.angle_beta   90.00
_cell.angle_gamma   90.00
#
_symmetry.space_group_name_H-M   'P 1'
#
loop_
_entity.id
_entity.type
_entity.pdbx_description
1 polymer ?
#
loop_
_entity_poly.entity_id
_entity_poly.type
_entity_poly.pdbx_seq_one_letter_code
_entity_poly.pdbx_strand_id
1 'polypeptide(L)'
;MKKRYLFLIVIIISILISSISGFFLYTLFTSDKLPECEDRPFKDYPVDMDRITSIIPLGNLNPAGHTFPTDHMYFITDTDIYPDGFDVYAPGNIIIDSISRVTYDPPQMNVSQDFTVDFTVCKHISGRFGHINNLSDYLWNLVIGFGIEYGDTVHEWTVEERNYTSYEKRLSIEVSSGKLLGVAGQSGGYDFWLKDDRVLLTWVNQSWVENSEHAVCPLNYFEDPLKGNLTDKLGDWGGNPTEPEEYCGKIDFDVPNTAQGIWTREDYVNRVEDYGLALVYDNCNSSVAAFSIGMAGNSSWDSSVYYFIPNETGFGNRRFDEVTNDGNIYYYFCEEFAFGPNFSKTILLKMINDRSIRLQFVDNNYLPLPNDPRYLWNESKSILYIR
;
A
#
# COMPACT_ATOMS: atom_id res chain seq x y z
N MET A 1 35.51 -33.93 32.28
CA MET A 1 34.31 -33.15 31.89
C MET A 1 34.61 -31.75 31.35
N LYS A 2 35.53 -30.95 31.93
CA LYS A 2 35.83 -29.58 31.45
C LYS A 2 36.38 -29.44 30.01
N LYS A 3 37.14 -30.40 29.48
CA LYS A 3 37.69 -30.34 28.10
C LYS A 3 36.66 -30.60 26.98
N ARG A 4 35.54 -31.29 27.26
CA ARG A 4 34.48 -31.53 26.27
C ARG A 4 33.54 -30.35 26.09
N TYR A 5 33.32 -29.55 27.15
CA TYR A 5 32.52 -28.32 27.07
C TYR A 5 33.22 -27.20 26.30
N LEU A 6 34.55 -27.08 26.42
CA LEU A 6 35.32 -26.06 25.69
C LEU A 6 35.33 -26.31 24.18
N PHE A 7 35.39 -27.58 23.75
CA PHE A 7 35.38 -27.95 22.33
C PHE A 7 33.99 -27.75 21.69
N LEU A 8 32.91 -27.97 22.44
CA LEU A 8 31.54 -27.74 21.97
C LEU A 8 31.23 -26.24 21.79
N ILE A 9 31.72 -25.40 22.72
CA ILE A 9 31.54 -23.94 22.65
C ILE A 9 32.30 -23.34 21.46
N VAL A 10 33.52 -23.84 21.15
CA VAL A 10 34.29 -23.37 19.98
C VAL A 10 33.61 -23.75 18.67
N ILE A 11 33.00 -24.94 18.56
CA ILE A 11 32.25 -25.36 17.35
C ILE A 11 30.98 -24.53 17.18
N ILE A 12 30.23 -24.28 18.25
CA ILE A 12 29.01 -23.45 18.20
C ILE A 12 29.34 -22.00 17.83
N ILE A 13 30.41 -21.42 18.38
CA ILE A 13 30.88 -20.08 18.01
C ILE A 13 31.38 -20.03 16.55
N SER A 14 32.05 -21.09 16.07
CA SER A 14 32.50 -21.17 14.67
C SER A 14 31.32 -21.26 13.68
N ILE A 15 30.27 -22.00 14.04
CA ILE A 15 29.04 -22.13 13.24
C ILE A 15 28.26 -20.81 13.24
N LEU A 16 28.13 -20.14 14.39
CA LEU A 16 27.49 -18.83 14.52
C LEU A 16 28.24 -17.71 13.79
N ILE A 17 29.59 -17.73 13.80
CA ILE A 17 30.38 -16.77 13.03
C ILE A 17 30.26 -17.08 11.53
N SER A 18 30.20 -18.35 11.11
CA SER A 18 30.05 -18.72 9.68
C SER A 18 28.66 -18.40 9.10
N SER A 19 27.59 -18.46 9.90
CA SER A 19 26.25 -18.11 9.43
C SER A 19 26.03 -16.60 9.35
N ILE A 20 26.59 -15.83 10.28
CA ILE A 20 26.48 -14.36 10.27
C ILE A 20 27.43 -13.75 9.23
N SER A 21 28.65 -14.27 9.08
CA SER A 21 29.59 -13.81 8.04
C SER A 21 29.21 -14.30 6.64
N GLY A 22 28.63 -15.51 6.51
CA GLY A 22 28.07 -16.00 5.25
C GLY A 22 26.87 -15.19 4.79
N PHE A 23 26.01 -14.73 5.70
CA PHE A 23 24.89 -13.85 5.39
C PHE A 23 25.37 -12.46 4.93
N PHE A 24 26.27 -11.82 5.68
CA PHE A 24 26.83 -10.52 5.31
C PHE A 24 27.66 -10.56 4.02
N LEU A 25 28.42 -11.64 3.78
CA LEU A 25 29.09 -11.83 2.48
C LEU A 25 28.06 -12.09 1.37
N TYR A 26 27.05 -12.94 1.56
CA TYR A 26 26.09 -13.23 0.49
C TYR A 26 25.35 -11.97 0.02
N THR A 27 24.84 -11.13 0.93
CA THR A 27 24.17 -9.87 0.56
C THR A 27 25.12 -8.82 -0.04
N LEU A 28 26.36 -8.71 0.45
CA LEU A 28 27.36 -7.82 -0.17
C LEU A 28 27.81 -8.33 -1.56
N PHE A 29 27.93 -9.65 -1.75
CA PHE A 29 28.36 -10.24 -3.02
C PHE A 29 27.26 -10.36 -4.08
N THR A 30 25.98 -10.29 -3.72
CA THR A 30 24.87 -10.27 -4.69
C THR A 30 24.59 -8.85 -5.20
N SER A 31 24.67 -7.82 -4.35
CA SER A 31 24.50 -6.42 -4.77
C SER A 31 25.56 -5.97 -5.79
N ASP A 32 26.83 -6.35 -5.59
CA ASP A 32 27.93 -6.01 -6.52
C ASP A 32 27.84 -6.71 -7.89
N LYS A 33 26.97 -7.73 -8.03
CA LYS A 33 26.77 -8.49 -9.28
C LYS A 33 25.56 -8.05 -10.10
N LEU A 34 24.67 -7.24 -9.52
CA LEU A 34 23.55 -6.71 -10.27
C LEU A 34 24.05 -5.68 -11.31
N PRO A 35 23.42 -5.62 -12.49
CA PRO A 35 23.75 -4.59 -13.47
C PRO A 35 23.43 -3.20 -12.91
N GLU A 36 24.15 -2.20 -13.44
CA GLU A 36 23.74 -0.81 -13.28
C GLU A 36 22.36 -0.59 -13.90
N CYS A 37 21.58 0.34 -13.32
CA CYS A 37 20.23 0.58 -13.76
C CYS A 37 20.17 1.42 -15.03
N GLU A 38 19.48 0.91 -16.05
CA GLU A 38 18.96 1.75 -17.13
C GLU A 38 17.87 2.68 -16.59
N ASP A 39 17.67 3.84 -17.23
CA ASP A 39 16.61 4.78 -16.83
C ASP A 39 15.22 4.16 -16.95
N ARG A 40 15.02 3.31 -17.98
CA ARG A 40 13.74 2.66 -18.31
C ARG A 40 13.96 1.18 -18.60
N PRO A 41 14.11 0.34 -17.57
CA PRO A 41 14.45 -1.07 -17.75
C PRO A 41 13.28 -1.93 -18.28
N PHE A 42 12.04 -1.42 -18.27
CA PHE A 42 10.88 -2.18 -18.70
C PHE A 42 10.57 -2.00 -20.19
N LYS A 43 10.58 -3.12 -20.91
CA LYS A 43 10.49 -3.24 -22.38
C LYS A 43 9.29 -4.06 -22.85
N ASP A 44 8.50 -4.63 -21.95
CA ASP A 44 7.26 -5.36 -22.23
C ASP A 44 6.18 -4.96 -21.21
N TYR A 45 4.90 -5.16 -21.54
CA TYR A 45 3.83 -4.95 -20.57
C TYR A 45 3.86 -6.01 -19.45
N PRO A 46 3.51 -5.64 -18.20
CA PRO A 46 3.42 -6.61 -17.11
C PRO A 46 2.16 -7.47 -17.21
N VAL A 47 1.21 -7.13 -18.08
CA VAL A 47 -0.11 -7.77 -18.21
C VAL A 47 -0.60 -7.72 -19.66
N ASP A 48 -1.63 -8.52 -19.97
CA ASP A 48 -2.41 -8.38 -21.20
C ASP A 48 -3.26 -7.09 -21.18
N MET A 49 -2.84 -6.09 -21.95
CA MET A 49 -3.43 -4.74 -21.96
C MET A 49 -4.90 -4.71 -22.45
N ASP A 50 -5.32 -5.72 -23.21
CA ASP A 50 -6.71 -5.84 -23.68
C ASP A 50 -7.65 -6.38 -22.58
N ARG A 51 -7.09 -6.93 -21.49
CA ARG A 51 -7.84 -7.50 -20.38
C ARG A 51 -7.91 -6.63 -19.14
N ILE A 52 -7.20 -5.50 -19.13
CA ILE A 52 -7.31 -4.54 -18.03
C ILE A 52 -8.23 -3.38 -18.42
N THR A 53 -9.05 -2.96 -17.47
CA THR A 53 -9.99 -1.85 -17.62
C THR A 53 -9.42 -0.54 -17.10
N SER A 54 -8.66 -0.59 -16.00
CA SER A 54 -8.11 0.58 -15.33
C SER A 54 -6.80 0.23 -14.61
N ILE A 55 -5.94 1.22 -14.44
CA ILE A 55 -4.79 1.17 -13.54
C ILE A 55 -5.02 2.22 -12.46
N ILE A 56 -5.28 1.75 -11.23
CA ILE A 56 -5.45 2.63 -10.07
C ILE A 56 -4.07 3.15 -9.64
N PRO A 57 -3.88 4.47 -9.56
CA PRO A 57 -2.60 5.09 -9.20
C PRO A 57 -2.21 4.81 -7.74
N LEU A 58 -0.95 5.12 -7.41
CA LEU A 58 -0.44 5.08 -6.03
C LEU A 58 -1.31 5.91 -5.10
N GLY A 59 -1.39 5.51 -3.84
CA GLY A 59 -2.07 6.27 -2.80
C GLY A 59 -3.55 5.99 -2.67
N ASN A 60 -4.04 4.88 -3.24
CA ASN A 60 -5.41 4.42 -3.06
C ASN A 60 -5.74 4.28 -1.57
N LEU A 61 -7.00 4.56 -1.23
CA LEU A 61 -7.50 4.54 0.14
C LEU A 61 -8.68 3.56 0.20
N ASN A 62 -8.57 2.54 1.04
CA ASN A 62 -9.62 1.56 1.28
C ASN A 62 -9.55 1.04 2.73
N PRO A 63 -9.89 1.88 3.72
CA PRO A 63 -9.83 1.50 5.13
C PRO A 63 -10.76 0.32 5.44
N ALA A 64 -10.46 -0.50 6.44
CA ALA A 64 -9.40 -0.29 7.44
C ALA A 64 -8.01 -0.79 6.99
N GLY A 65 -7.95 -1.68 6.00
CA GLY A 65 -6.69 -2.33 5.58
C GLY A 65 -5.79 -1.42 4.72
N HIS A 66 -6.35 -0.40 4.07
CA HIS A 66 -5.62 0.63 3.33
C HIS A 66 -6.06 2.02 3.80
N THR A 67 -5.94 2.28 5.11
CA THR A 67 -6.23 3.60 5.67
C THR A 67 -5.18 4.62 5.23
N PHE A 68 -3.92 4.19 5.08
CA PHE A 68 -2.86 5.05 4.57
C PHE A 68 -2.76 4.93 3.04
N PRO A 69 -2.21 5.94 2.35
CA PRO A 69 -2.02 5.88 0.90
C PRO A 69 -1.18 4.65 0.49
N THR A 70 -1.71 3.80 -0.38
CA THR A 70 -1.02 2.57 -0.82
C THR A 70 0.23 2.86 -1.64
N ASP A 71 1.30 2.09 -1.41
CA ASP A 71 2.59 2.21 -2.09
C ASP A 71 2.71 1.38 -3.39
N HIS A 72 1.58 0.93 -3.91
CA HIS A 72 1.45 0.15 -5.14
C HIS A 72 0.27 0.59 -5.97
N MET A 73 0.35 0.23 -7.26
CA MET A 73 -0.72 0.41 -8.22
C MET A 73 -1.55 -0.86 -8.34
N TYR A 74 -2.81 -0.70 -8.70
CA TYR A 74 -3.71 -1.82 -8.98
C TYR A 74 -4.02 -1.90 -10.46
N PHE A 75 -3.80 -3.04 -11.08
CA PHE A 75 -4.20 -3.32 -12.45
C PHE A 75 -5.50 -4.11 -12.41
N ILE A 76 -6.58 -3.48 -12.86
CA ILE A 76 -7.94 -3.96 -12.66
C ILE A 76 -8.48 -4.58 -13.94
N THR A 77 -9.24 -5.66 -13.77
CA THR A 77 -9.95 -6.33 -14.86
C THR A 77 -11.45 -6.39 -14.58
N ASP A 78 -12.25 -6.54 -15.64
CA ASP A 78 -13.67 -6.85 -15.51
C ASP A 78 -13.84 -8.35 -15.30
N THR A 79 -14.18 -8.76 -14.07
CA THR A 79 -14.35 -10.18 -13.72
C THR A 79 -15.57 -10.84 -14.35
N ASP A 80 -16.56 -10.07 -14.82
CA ASP A 80 -17.70 -10.62 -15.55
C ASP A 80 -17.29 -11.01 -16.98
N ILE A 81 -16.34 -10.29 -17.57
CA ILE A 81 -15.79 -10.57 -18.90
C ILE A 81 -14.64 -11.58 -18.84
N TYR A 82 -13.77 -11.45 -17.84
CA TYR A 82 -12.54 -12.25 -17.67
C TYR A 82 -12.52 -12.97 -16.30
N PRO A 83 -13.43 -13.91 -16.03
CA PRO A 83 -13.54 -14.57 -14.72
C PRO A 83 -12.32 -15.41 -14.35
N ASP A 84 -11.55 -15.87 -15.36
CA ASP A 84 -10.30 -16.62 -15.16
C ASP A 84 -9.08 -15.70 -14.93
N GLY A 85 -9.26 -14.38 -15.05
CA GLY A 85 -8.20 -13.38 -14.94
C GLY A 85 -7.43 -13.13 -16.24
N PHE A 86 -6.20 -12.63 -16.08
CA PHE A 86 -5.28 -12.29 -17.15
C PHE A 86 -3.85 -12.74 -16.84
N ASP A 87 -3.07 -12.91 -17.90
CA ASP A 87 -1.66 -13.29 -17.81
C ASP A 87 -0.82 -12.14 -17.23
N VAL A 88 0.14 -12.50 -16.39
CA VAL A 88 1.16 -11.60 -15.84
C VAL A 88 2.52 -11.96 -16.41
N TYR A 89 3.23 -10.98 -16.94
CA TYR A 89 4.52 -11.13 -17.61
C TYR A 89 5.62 -10.34 -16.89
N ALA A 90 6.87 -10.76 -17.07
CA ALA A 90 8.01 -9.96 -16.65
C ALA A 90 8.13 -8.71 -17.55
N PRO A 91 8.02 -7.47 -17.01
CA PRO A 91 8.04 -6.26 -17.83
C PRO A 91 9.44 -5.89 -18.33
N GLY A 92 10.49 -6.53 -17.77
CA GLY A 92 11.88 -6.36 -18.15
C GLY A 92 12.67 -7.61 -17.76
N ASN A 93 13.99 -7.56 -17.95
CA ASN A 93 14.86 -8.58 -17.37
C ASN A 93 14.87 -8.40 -15.85
N ILE A 94 14.53 -9.45 -15.12
CA ILE A 94 14.43 -9.44 -13.65
C ILE A 94 15.11 -10.67 -13.06
N ILE A 95 15.44 -10.59 -11.78
CA ILE A 95 15.81 -11.74 -10.96
C ILE A 95 14.71 -11.89 -9.92
N ILE A 96 14.02 -13.03 -9.92
CA ILE A 96 13.06 -13.35 -8.86
C ILE A 96 13.85 -13.77 -7.62
N ASP A 97 13.69 -13.00 -6.55
CA ASP A 97 14.41 -13.16 -5.28
C ASP A 97 13.62 -14.02 -4.29
N SER A 98 12.30 -13.91 -4.32
CA SER A 98 11.41 -14.77 -3.55
C SER A 98 10.05 -14.92 -4.20
N ILE A 99 9.42 -16.05 -3.92
CA ILE A 99 8.00 -16.25 -4.14
C ILE A 99 7.38 -16.63 -2.82
N SER A 100 6.37 -15.87 -2.41
CA SER A 100 5.52 -16.22 -1.28
C SER A 100 4.20 -16.78 -1.77
N ARG A 101 3.64 -17.74 -1.02
CA ARG A 101 2.31 -18.30 -1.27
C ARG A 101 1.50 -18.24 0.02
N VAL A 102 0.29 -17.73 -0.04
CA VAL A 102 -0.70 -17.85 1.04
C VAL A 102 -1.81 -18.79 0.56
N THR A 103 -2.23 -19.73 1.40
CA THR A 103 -3.40 -20.58 1.14
C THR A 103 -4.54 -20.24 2.10
N TYR A 104 -5.77 -20.28 1.61
CA TYR A 104 -7.00 -19.96 2.35
C TYR A 104 -7.86 -21.21 2.56
N ASP A 105 -8.26 -21.46 3.81
CA ASP A 105 -9.21 -22.53 4.15
C ASP A 105 -10.32 -22.03 5.10
N PRO A 106 -11.58 -21.89 4.64
CA PRO A 106 -12.05 -22.13 3.27
C PRO A 106 -11.55 -21.04 2.29
N PRO A 107 -11.65 -21.28 0.96
CA PRO A 107 -11.27 -20.31 -0.06
C PRO A 107 -11.88 -18.92 0.14
N GLN A 108 -11.13 -17.87 -0.21
CA GLN A 108 -11.63 -16.50 -0.25
C GLN A 108 -12.28 -16.24 -1.60
N MET A 109 -13.61 -16.10 -1.62
CA MET A 109 -14.39 -16.12 -2.86
C MET A 109 -14.12 -17.43 -3.61
N ASN A 110 -13.41 -17.38 -4.75
CA ASN A 110 -13.00 -18.54 -5.53
C ASN A 110 -11.48 -18.78 -5.51
N VAL A 111 -10.74 -17.99 -4.72
CA VAL A 111 -9.28 -18.06 -4.64
C VAL A 111 -8.87 -18.88 -3.42
N SER A 112 -8.24 -20.02 -3.66
CA SER A 112 -7.71 -20.90 -2.61
C SER A 112 -6.25 -20.60 -2.26
N GLN A 113 -5.56 -19.86 -3.12
CA GLN A 113 -4.17 -19.49 -2.93
C GLN A 113 -3.84 -18.18 -3.63
N ASP A 114 -2.89 -17.45 -3.07
CA ASP A 114 -2.41 -16.16 -3.57
C ASP A 114 -0.88 -16.17 -3.52
N PHE A 115 -0.25 -15.66 -4.58
CA PHE A 115 1.18 -15.59 -4.73
C PHE A 115 1.66 -14.16 -4.78
N THR A 116 2.79 -13.94 -4.11
CA THR A 116 3.60 -12.73 -4.22
C THR A 116 4.92 -13.10 -4.85
N VAL A 117 5.38 -12.34 -5.85
CA VAL A 117 6.67 -12.51 -6.51
C VAL A 117 7.49 -11.25 -6.27
N ASP A 118 8.53 -11.34 -5.45
CA ASP A 118 9.50 -10.28 -5.24
C ASP A 118 10.65 -10.43 -6.24
N PHE A 119 11.09 -9.31 -6.81
CA PHE A 119 12.13 -9.32 -7.82
C PHE A 119 13.04 -8.10 -7.76
N THR A 120 14.24 -8.27 -8.30
CA THR A 120 15.22 -7.22 -8.52
C THR A 120 15.42 -7.01 -10.01
N VAL A 121 15.48 -5.75 -10.43
CA VAL A 121 15.71 -5.36 -11.83
C VAL A 121 17.19 -5.05 -12.06
N CYS A 122 17.77 -4.27 -11.14
CA CYS A 122 19.16 -3.80 -11.16
C CYS A 122 19.54 -3.33 -9.75
N LYS A 123 20.76 -2.80 -9.56
CA LYS A 123 21.28 -2.42 -8.22
C LYS A 123 20.34 -1.61 -7.33
N HIS A 124 19.56 -0.71 -7.93
CA HIS A 124 18.77 0.30 -7.24
C HIS A 124 17.26 0.05 -7.32
N ILE A 125 16.83 -0.82 -8.23
CA ILE A 125 15.41 -1.02 -8.54
C ILE A 125 15.00 -2.44 -8.21
N SER A 126 14.01 -2.54 -7.31
CA SER A 126 13.33 -3.78 -6.96
C SER A 126 11.82 -3.57 -7.01
N GLY A 127 11.07 -4.66 -7.09
CA GLY A 127 9.62 -4.61 -7.19
C GLY A 127 8.97 -5.86 -6.65
N ARG A 128 7.65 -5.81 -6.62
CA ARG A 128 6.80 -6.90 -6.18
C ARG A 128 5.56 -6.97 -7.05
N PHE A 129 5.14 -8.19 -7.31
CA PHE A 129 3.86 -8.55 -7.86
C PHE A 129 3.03 -9.27 -6.80
N GLY A 130 1.83 -8.78 -6.51
CA GLY A 130 0.91 -9.39 -5.54
C GLY A 130 -0.39 -9.84 -6.20
N HIS A 131 -1.16 -10.67 -5.51
CA HIS A 131 -2.43 -11.20 -6.05
C HIS A 131 -2.29 -12.01 -7.34
N ILE A 132 -1.12 -12.63 -7.56
CA ILE A 132 -0.98 -13.66 -8.59
C ILE A 132 -1.74 -14.89 -8.09
N ASN A 133 -2.82 -15.29 -8.76
CA ASN A 133 -3.68 -16.40 -8.32
C ASN A 133 -3.05 -17.77 -8.66
N ASN A 134 -2.21 -17.83 -9.69
CA ASN A 134 -1.47 -19.03 -10.04
C ASN A 134 -0.14 -18.71 -10.73
N LEU A 135 0.88 -19.53 -10.47
CA LEU A 135 2.15 -19.45 -11.21
C LEU A 135 2.04 -20.17 -12.56
N SER A 136 2.83 -19.72 -13.53
CA SER A 136 2.99 -20.38 -14.83
C SER A 136 3.71 -21.73 -14.70
N ASP A 137 3.55 -22.60 -15.69
CA ASP A 137 4.29 -23.87 -15.78
C ASP A 137 5.81 -23.65 -15.72
N TYR A 138 6.29 -22.54 -16.29
CA TYR A 138 7.70 -22.17 -16.24
C TYR A 138 8.19 -22.00 -14.79
N LEU A 139 7.47 -21.23 -13.97
CA LEU A 139 7.85 -21.03 -12.57
C LEU A 139 7.62 -22.29 -11.74
N TRP A 140 6.52 -23.02 -11.96
CA TRP A 140 6.28 -24.28 -11.23
C TRP A 140 7.41 -25.30 -11.40
N ASN A 141 7.97 -25.40 -12.62
CA ASN A 141 9.10 -26.28 -12.90
C ASN A 141 10.39 -25.87 -12.18
N LEU A 142 10.54 -24.60 -11.80
CA LEU A 142 11.72 -24.08 -11.08
C LEU A 142 11.54 -24.09 -9.56
N VAL A 143 10.34 -23.81 -9.09
CA VAL A 143 9.98 -23.73 -7.65
C VAL A 143 9.92 -25.11 -7.00
N ILE A 144 9.57 -26.15 -7.77
CA ILE A 144 9.52 -27.58 -7.38
C ILE A 144 8.66 -27.96 -6.15
N GLY A 145 7.94 -27.00 -5.55
CA GLY A 145 6.99 -27.21 -4.45
C GLY A 145 7.14 -26.17 -3.33
N PHE A 146 6.19 -26.12 -2.39
CA PHE A 146 6.24 -25.25 -1.20
C PHE A 146 6.05 -26.07 0.07
N GLY A 147 6.81 -25.76 1.12
CA GLY A 147 6.78 -26.46 2.38
C GLY A 147 8.11 -26.43 3.13
N ILE A 148 8.07 -26.77 4.41
CA ILE A 148 9.26 -26.81 5.27
C ILE A 148 10.29 -27.84 4.76
N GLU A 149 9.82 -28.90 4.09
CA GLU A 149 10.63 -29.91 3.43
C GLU A 149 11.47 -29.37 2.26
N TYR A 150 11.08 -28.22 1.70
CA TYR A 150 11.83 -27.49 0.67
C TYR A 150 12.70 -26.37 1.26
N GLY A 151 12.73 -26.22 2.60
CA GLY A 151 13.49 -25.18 3.29
C GLY A 151 12.78 -23.83 3.39
N ASP A 152 11.47 -23.79 3.13
CA ASP A 152 10.67 -22.57 3.16
C ASP A 152 10.40 -22.10 4.59
N THR A 153 10.23 -20.79 4.75
CA THR A 153 9.66 -20.25 5.99
C THR A 153 8.15 -20.39 5.93
N VAL A 154 7.56 -21.01 6.96
CA VAL A 154 6.13 -21.32 7.01
C VAL A 154 5.51 -20.70 8.25
N HIS A 155 4.40 -20.00 8.06
CA HIS A 155 3.61 -19.43 9.16
C HIS A 155 2.14 -19.79 8.99
N GLU A 156 1.47 -20.07 10.10
CA GLU A 156 0.06 -20.43 10.15
C GLU A 156 -0.66 -19.53 11.14
N TRP A 157 -1.84 -19.06 10.77
CA TRP A 157 -2.70 -18.27 11.65
C TRP A 157 -4.18 -18.44 11.28
N THR A 158 -5.06 -18.02 12.18
CA THR A 158 -6.52 -18.08 11.98
C THR A 158 -7.13 -16.71 12.23
N VAL A 159 -8.03 -16.27 11.35
CA VAL A 159 -8.84 -15.05 11.52
C VAL A 159 -10.27 -15.40 11.18
N GLU A 160 -11.21 -15.11 12.09
CA GLU A 160 -12.66 -15.31 11.86
C GLU A 160 -13.00 -16.69 11.27
N GLU A 161 -12.45 -17.75 11.88
CA GLU A 161 -12.67 -19.15 11.46
C GLU A 161 -12.04 -19.55 10.11
N ARG A 162 -11.32 -18.64 9.43
CA ARG A 162 -10.48 -18.97 8.26
C ARG A 162 -9.05 -19.25 8.70
N ASN A 163 -8.51 -20.38 8.25
CA ASN A 163 -7.11 -20.72 8.41
C ASN A 163 -6.29 -20.20 7.23
N TYR A 164 -5.11 -19.72 7.55
CA TYR A 164 -4.13 -19.23 6.60
C TYR A 164 -2.82 -19.95 6.82
N THR A 165 -2.18 -20.34 5.72
CA THR A 165 -0.80 -20.83 5.74
C THR A 165 0.01 -20.04 4.72
N SER A 166 1.02 -19.33 5.17
CA SER A 166 1.97 -18.64 4.30
C SER A 166 3.26 -19.44 4.18
N TYR A 167 3.82 -19.45 2.97
CA TYR A 167 5.11 -20.02 2.63
C TYR A 167 5.95 -18.89 2.01
N GLU A 168 7.16 -18.65 2.48
CA GLU A 168 8.15 -17.79 1.82
C GLU A 168 9.29 -18.68 1.30
N LYS A 169 9.48 -18.69 -0.02
CA LYS A 169 10.59 -19.38 -0.68
C LYS A 169 11.55 -18.37 -1.26
N ARG A 170 12.81 -18.44 -0.83
CA ARG A 170 13.89 -17.63 -1.41
C ARG A 170 14.49 -18.31 -2.63
N LEU A 171 14.72 -17.53 -3.67
CA LEU A 171 15.09 -17.95 -5.00
C LEU A 171 16.17 -17.02 -5.56
N SER A 172 16.68 -17.39 -6.74
CA SER A 172 17.49 -16.51 -7.57
C SER A 172 17.30 -17.00 -9.01
N ILE A 173 16.18 -16.58 -9.62
CA ILE A 173 15.79 -17.02 -10.96
C ILE A 173 15.87 -15.83 -11.90
N GLU A 174 16.79 -15.88 -12.86
CA GLU A 174 16.83 -14.93 -13.95
C GLU A 174 15.65 -15.16 -14.89
N VAL A 175 14.88 -14.11 -15.14
CA VAL A 175 13.73 -14.13 -16.03
C VAL A 175 13.88 -13.01 -17.07
N SER A 176 13.77 -13.38 -18.34
CA SER A 176 13.82 -12.42 -19.44
C SER A 176 12.50 -11.65 -19.56
N SER A 177 12.59 -10.43 -20.09
CA SER A 177 11.44 -9.60 -20.48
C SER A 177 10.41 -10.39 -21.32
N GLY A 178 9.12 -10.12 -21.09
CA GLY A 178 7.99 -10.73 -21.79
C GLY A 178 7.70 -12.18 -21.37
N LYS A 179 8.43 -12.76 -20.42
CA LYS A 179 8.19 -14.13 -19.95
C LYS A 179 6.92 -14.19 -19.11
N LEU A 180 6.03 -15.13 -19.45
CA LEU A 180 4.85 -15.44 -18.63
C LEU A 180 5.27 -15.92 -17.23
N LEU A 181 4.78 -15.22 -16.21
CA LEU A 181 5.03 -15.52 -14.80
C LEU A 181 3.86 -16.27 -14.17
N GLY A 182 2.62 -15.90 -14.51
CA GLY A 182 1.43 -16.49 -13.90
C GLY A 182 0.14 -15.85 -14.40
N VAL A 183 -0.93 -16.05 -13.64
CA VAL A 183 -2.26 -15.51 -13.89
C VAL A 183 -2.72 -14.76 -12.65
N ALA A 184 -3.33 -13.60 -12.84
CA ALA A 184 -3.89 -12.77 -11.77
C ALA A 184 -5.26 -12.20 -12.17
N GLY A 185 -5.90 -11.44 -11.28
CA GLY A 185 -7.16 -10.75 -11.57
C GLY A 185 -8.43 -11.59 -11.39
N GLN A 186 -8.36 -12.82 -10.89
CA GLN A 186 -9.57 -13.63 -10.58
C GLN A 186 -10.44 -13.02 -9.46
N SER A 187 -9.84 -12.15 -8.66
CA SER A 187 -10.50 -11.35 -7.62
C SER A 187 -10.64 -9.87 -8.02
N GLY A 188 -10.43 -9.53 -9.30
CA GLY A 188 -10.60 -8.19 -9.86
C GLY A 188 -9.34 -7.33 -9.98
N GLY A 189 -8.22 -7.70 -9.37
CA GLY A 189 -7.00 -6.91 -9.42
C GLY A 189 -5.71 -7.71 -9.29
N TYR A 190 -4.60 -7.04 -9.66
CA TYR A 190 -3.22 -7.45 -9.43
C TYR A 190 -2.41 -6.22 -9.03
N ASP A 191 -1.48 -6.42 -8.09
CA ASP A 191 -0.76 -5.32 -7.47
C ASP A 191 0.67 -5.23 -8.01
N PHE A 192 1.11 -4.01 -8.31
CA PHE A 192 2.48 -3.73 -8.75
C PHE A 192 3.14 -2.67 -7.87
N TRP A 193 4.09 -3.12 -7.04
CA TRP A 193 5.03 -2.26 -6.33
C TRP A 193 6.32 -2.09 -7.13
N LEU A 194 6.86 -0.87 -7.09
CA LEU A 194 8.23 -0.61 -7.51
C LEU A 194 8.93 0.31 -6.53
N LYS A 195 10.19 0.02 -6.27
CA LYS A 195 11.07 0.83 -5.42
C LYS A 195 12.31 1.23 -6.19
N ASP A 196 12.77 2.45 -5.92
CA ASP A 196 14.04 2.97 -6.41
C ASP A 196 14.79 3.62 -5.24
N ASP A 197 15.87 3.00 -4.78
CA ASP A 197 16.62 3.48 -3.61
C ASP A 197 17.28 4.86 -3.83
N ARG A 198 17.33 5.34 -5.08
CA ARG A 198 17.81 6.68 -5.45
C ARG A 198 16.76 7.76 -5.16
N VAL A 199 15.50 7.38 -5.00
CA VAL A 199 14.38 8.27 -4.66
C VAL A 199 14.06 8.09 -3.18
N LEU A 200 14.06 9.18 -2.41
CA LEU A 200 13.69 9.16 -1.00
C LEU A 200 12.48 10.06 -0.76
N LEU A 201 11.35 9.44 -0.40
CA LEU A 201 10.13 10.12 -0.01
C LEU A 201 10.26 10.73 1.39
N THR A 202 9.54 11.83 1.63
CA THR A 202 9.65 12.57 2.90
C THR A 202 8.43 12.35 3.78
N TRP A 203 8.66 11.78 4.95
CA TRP A 203 7.62 11.48 5.94
C TRP A 203 7.93 12.17 7.27
N VAL A 204 6.92 12.66 7.98
CA VAL A 204 7.12 13.23 9.32
C VAL A 204 7.37 12.11 10.34
N ASN A 205 6.70 10.97 10.18
CA ASN A 205 6.97 9.76 10.97
C ASN A 205 7.54 8.63 10.11
N GLN A 206 8.88 8.51 10.11
CA GLN A 206 9.59 7.49 9.34
C GLN A 206 9.39 6.06 9.87
N SER A 207 8.99 5.88 11.13
CA SER A 207 8.86 4.54 11.72
C SER A 207 7.63 3.77 11.24
N TRP A 208 6.70 4.41 10.54
CA TRP A 208 5.42 3.82 10.12
C TRP A 208 5.34 3.48 8.64
N VAL A 209 6.35 3.90 7.88
CA VAL A 209 6.43 3.76 6.42
C VAL A 209 7.64 2.92 6.03
N GLU A 210 8.14 2.11 6.97
CA GLU A 210 9.23 1.16 6.71
C GLU A 210 8.80 0.28 5.53
N ASN A 211 9.57 0.36 4.43
CA ASN A 211 9.34 -0.25 3.12
C ASN A 211 8.66 0.62 2.05
N SER A 212 8.11 1.79 2.37
CA SER A 212 7.52 2.69 1.37
C SER A 212 8.36 3.95 1.12
N GLU A 213 9.51 4.11 1.79
CA GLU A 213 10.35 5.31 1.67
C GLU A 213 10.93 5.52 0.27
N HIS A 214 10.97 4.46 -0.51
CA HIS A 214 11.54 4.42 -1.85
C HIS A 214 10.49 4.07 -2.92
N ALA A 215 9.20 4.07 -2.57
CA ALA A 215 8.14 3.75 -3.51
C ALA A 215 8.10 4.77 -4.65
N VAL A 216 7.95 4.27 -5.87
CA VAL A 216 7.92 5.08 -7.09
C VAL A 216 6.80 4.59 -8.00
N CYS A 217 6.28 5.47 -8.85
CA CYS A 217 5.33 5.09 -9.89
C CYS A 217 5.98 4.11 -10.88
N PRO A 218 5.55 2.83 -10.94
CA PRO A 218 6.12 1.85 -11.85
C PRO A 218 6.10 2.27 -13.32
N LEU A 219 5.07 3.01 -13.74
CA LEU A 219 4.88 3.41 -15.15
C LEU A 219 6.01 4.31 -15.67
N ASN A 220 6.72 5.02 -14.78
CA ASN A 220 7.85 5.88 -15.17
C ASN A 220 9.08 5.12 -15.66
N TYR A 221 9.14 3.81 -15.42
CA TYR A 221 10.28 2.94 -15.75
C TYR A 221 10.08 2.15 -17.06
N PHE A 222 8.97 2.39 -17.76
CA PHE A 222 8.68 1.85 -19.09
C PHE A 222 9.18 2.77 -20.21
N GLU A 223 9.53 2.20 -21.36
CA GLU A 223 9.84 2.97 -22.57
C GLU A 223 8.61 3.73 -23.12
N ASP A 224 8.85 4.82 -23.86
CA ASP A 224 7.81 5.80 -24.22
C ASP A 224 6.55 5.26 -24.94
N PRO A 225 6.57 4.23 -25.82
CA PRO A 225 5.31 3.72 -26.34
C PRO A 225 4.53 2.89 -25.30
N LEU A 226 5.24 2.20 -24.40
CA LEU A 226 4.61 1.38 -23.35
C LEU A 226 4.08 2.26 -22.23
N LYS A 227 4.87 3.24 -21.80
CA LYS A 227 4.46 4.22 -20.79
C LYS A 227 3.18 4.94 -21.21
N GLY A 228 3.11 5.46 -22.44
CA GLY A 228 1.91 6.15 -22.95
C GLY A 228 0.65 5.27 -22.83
N ASN A 229 0.71 4.04 -23.35
CA ASN A 229 -0.44 3.13 -23.32
C ASN A 229 -0.85 2.69 -21.90
N LEU A 230 0.10 2.60 -20.97
CA LEU A 230 -0.20 2.33 -19.56
C LEU A 230 -0.80 3.56 -18.88
N THR A 231 -0.26 4.74 -19.14
CA THR A 231 -0.75 6.01 -18.62
C THR A 231 -2.17 6.31 -19.10
N ASP A 232 -2.52 5.92 -20.33
CA ASP A 232 -3.89 6.02 -20.87
C ASP A 232 -4.91 5.17 -20.11
N LYS A 233 -4.46 4.18 -19.31
CA LYS A 233 -5.30 3.35 -18.45
C LYS A 233 -5.40 3.90 -17.02
N LEU A 234 -4.67 4.95 -16.66
CA LEU A 234 -4.75 5.52 -15.32
C LEU A 234 -6.16 6.05 -15.05
N GLY A 235 -6.76 5.57 -13.96
CA GLY A 235 -8.10 5.99 -13.58
C GLY A 235 -8.57 5.42 -12.26
N ASP A 236 -9.81 5.75 -11.89
CA ASP A 236 -10.48 5.19 -10.73
C ASP A 236 -11.07 3.79 -11.02
N TRP A 237 -11.73 3.21 -10.01
CA TRP A 237 -12.40 1.91 -10.09
C TRP A 237 -13.56 1.87 -11.10
N GLY A 238 -14.10 3.03 -11.48
CA GLY A 238 -15.13 3.19 -12.51
C GLY A 238 -14.57 3.43 -13.91
N GLY A 239 -13.24 3.52 -14.05
CA GLY A 239 -12.57 3.83 -15.31
C GLY A 239 -12.60 5.32 -15.68
N ASN A 240 -12.90 6.21 -14.73
CA ASN A 240 -12.74 7.64 -14.97
C ASN A 240 -11.25 7.98 -14.95
N PRO A 241 -10.75 8.77 -15.92
CA PRO A 241 -9.33 9.11 -16.00
C PRO A 241 -8.90 9.97 -14.80
N THR A 242 -7.60 9.94 -14.50
CA THR A 242 -7.03 10.76 -13.43
C THR A 242 -7.03 12.26 -13.76
N GLU A 243 -7.03 13.09 -12.72
CA GLU A 243 -6.97 14.56 -12.78
C GLU A 243 -5.84 15.10 -11.87
N PRO A 244 -4.80 15.74 -12.44
CA PRO A 244 -4.57 16.00 -13.85
C PRO A 244 -4.27 14.71 -14.65
N GLU A 245 -4.31 14.83 -15.98
CA GLU A 245 -3.88 13.77 -16.89
C GLU A 245 -2.46 13.27 -16.52
N GLU A 246 -2.24 11.97 -16.67
CA GLU A 246 -1.00 11.27 -16.29
C GLU A 246 -0.69 11.27 -14.77
N TYR A 247 -1.61 11.69 -13.91
CA TYR A 247 -1.39 11.66 -12.46
C TYR A 247 -1.28 10.22 -11.95
N CYS A 248 -0.07 9.82 -11.57
CA CYS A 248 0.24 8.48 -11.06
C CYS A 248 0.05 8.35 -9.53
N GLY A 249 -0.62 9.33 -8.92
CA GLY A 249 -0.85 9.37 -7.48
C GLY A 249 0.36 9.83 -6.68
N LYS A 250 0.16 9.91 -5.36
CA LYS A 250 1.15 10.33 -4.38
C LYS A 250 0.89 9.61 -3.05
N ILE A 251 1.93 9.35 -2.26
CA ILE A 251 1.79 8.71 -0.95
C ILE A 251 2.36 9.57 0.20
N ASP A 252 3.39 10.37 -0.04
CA ASP A 252 4.11 11.15 0.96
C ASP A 252 3.51 12.55 1.16
N PHE A 253 2.31 12.60 1.74
CA PHE A 253 1.56 13.83 1.93
C PHE A 253 1.97 14.66 3.15
N ASP A 254 2.78 14.12 4.05
CA ASP A 254 3.12 14.74 5.31
C ASP A 254 3.67 16.17 5.17
N VAL A 255 3.07 17.11 5.92
CA VAL A 255 3.59 18.48 6.06
C VAL A 255 3.86 18.77 7.54
N PRO A 256 5.14 19.00 7.94
CA PRO A 256 5.50 19.27 9.33
C PRO A 256 4.69 20.42 9.94
N ASN A 257 4.30 20.27 11.21
CA ASN A 257 3.53 21.25 12.00
C ASN A 257 2.12 21.59 11.48
N THR A 258 1.59 20.80 10.54
CA THR A 258 0.22 20.90 10.04
C THR A 258 -0.56 19.62 10.30
N ALA A 259 -1.85 19.62 9.96
CA ALA A 259 -2.70 18.43 10.00
C ALA A 259 -2.44 17.46 8.85
N GLN A 260 -1.82 17.88 7.74
CA GLN A 260 -1.66 17.02 6.56
C GLN A 260 -0.68 15.86 6.81
N GLY A 261 -1.09 14.66 6.38
CA GLY A 261 -0.30 13.42 6.47
C GLY A 261 -1.04 12.30 7.19
N ILE A 262 -0.27 11.30 7.63
CA ILE A 262 -0.76 10.13 8.36
C ILE A 262 -0.67 10.30 9.87
N TRP A 263 -1.63 9.72 10.57
CA TRP A 263 -1.78 9.78 12.02
C TRP A 263 -2.25 8.41 12.55
N THR A 264 -1.88 8.09 13.79
CA THR A 264 -2.28 6.85 14.45
C THR A 264 -3.04 7.17 15.73
N ARG A 265 -4.06 6.38 16.05
CA ARG A 265 -4.80 6.55 17.30
C ARG A 265 -3.88 6.27 18.51
N GLU A 266 -3.88 7.16 19.50
CA GLU A 266 -2.93 7.13 20.62
C GLU A 266 -2.96 5.82 21.42
N ASP A 267 -4.13 5.19 21.54
CA ASP A 267 -4.34 3.99 22.34
C ASP A 267 -4.01 2.67 21.60
N TYR A 268 -3.57 2.73 20.33
CA TYR A 268 -3.30 1.54 19.52
C TYR A 268 -1.90 1.58 18.90
N VAL A 269 -1.08 0.61 19.32
CA VAL A 269 0.33 0.48 18.90
C VAL A 269 0.54 -0.67 17.91
N ASN A 270 -0.42 -1.60 17.83
CA ASN A 270 -0.38 -2.74 16.91
C ASN A 270 -1.48 -2.55 15.85
N ARG A 271 -1.12 -2.67 14.56
CA ARG A 271 -1.99 -2.36 13.41
C ARG A 271 -2.31 -0.87 13.27
N VAL A 272 -1.24 -0.09 13.08
CA VAL A 272 -1.31 1.37 12.95
C VAL A 272 -2.24 1.84 11.83
N GLU A 273 -2.38 1.04 10.77
CA GLU A 273 -3.24 1.35 9.63
C GLU A 273 -4.72 1.02 9.89
N ASP A 274 -5.04 -0.15 10.47
CA ASP A 274 -6.41 -0.52 10.85
C ASP A 274 -7.07 0.55 11.74
N TYR A 275 -6.27 1.25 12.54
CA TYR A 275 -6.70 2.29 13.48
C TYR A 275 -6.17 3.68 13.11
N GLY A 276 -5.69 3.85 11.88
CA GLY A 276 -5.07 5.05 11.38
C GLY A 276 -6.06 6.15 11.01
N LEU A 277 -5.49 7.29 10.63
CA LEU A 277 -6.14 8.40 9.99
C LEU A 277 -5.18 9.00 8.96
N ALA A 278 -5.60 9.10 7.70
CA ALA A 278 -4.87 9.85 6.69
C ALA A 278 -5.67 11.12 6.32
N LEU A 279 -4.98 12.26 6.38
CA LEU A 279 -5.48 13.57 5.95
C LEU A 279 -4.69 13.96 4.70
N VAL A 280 -5.17 13.51 3.55
CA VAL A 280 -4.41 13.45 2.28
C VAL A 280 -5.26 13.93 1.10
N TYR A 281 -4.77 13.74 -0.13
CA TYR A 281 -5.53 13.99 -1.35
C TYR A 281 -5.85 12.67 -2.05
N ASP A 282 -6.91 12.71 -2.86
CA ASP A 282 -7.34 11.59 -3.66
C ASP A 282 -6.23 11.16 -4.63
N ASN A 283 -6.12 9.84 -4.85
CA ASN A 283 -5.13 9.26 -5.73
C ASN A 283 -5.49 9.45 -7.21
N CYS A 284 -6.77 9.63 -7.51
CA CYS A 284 -7.24 9.83 -8.88
C CYS A 284 -7.41 11.32 -9.23
N ASN A 285 -7.85 12.16 -8.29
CA ASN A 285 -7.99 13.60 -8.46
C ASN A 285 -7.19 14.40 -7.42
N SER A 286 -6.03 14.92 -7.81
CA SER A 286 -5.13 15.68 -6.93
C SER A 286 -5.72 16.98 -6.35
N SER A 287 -6.87 17.45 -6.85
CA SER A 287 -7.57 18.64 -6.32
C SER A 287 -8.60 18.31 -5.24
N VAL A 288 -8.91 17.03 -5.03
CA VAL A 288 -9.86 16.55 -4.03
C VAL A 288 -9.10 16.09 -2.79
N ALA A 289 -9.46 16.59 -1.62
CA ALA A 289 -8.90 16.13 -0.35
C ALA A 289 -9.75 15.01 0.25
N ALA A 290 -9.10 14.13 1.01
CA ALA A 290 -9.72 12.94 1.58
C ALA A 290 -9.36 12.80 3.07
N PHE A 291 -10.38 12.52 3.88
CA PHE A 291 -10.20 11.83 5.15
C PHE A 291 -10.26 10.33 4.88
N SER A 292 -9.17 9.61 5.06
CA SER A 292 -9.21 8.14 5.16
C SER A 292 -9.16 7.76 6.63
N ILE A 293 -10.21 7.15 7.12
CA ILE A 293 -10.37 6.87 8.55
C ILE A 293 -10.48 5.37 8.71
N GLY A 294 -9.59 4.76 9.51
CA GLY A 294 -9.70 3.36 9.89
C GLY A 294 -10.81 3.12 10.92
N MET A 295 -10.70 2.04 11.69
CA MET A 295 -11.62 1.65 12.76
C MET A 295 -11.55 2.61 13.97
N ALA A 296 -12.08 3.82 13.82
CA ALA A 296 -12.07 4.87 14.82
C ALA A 296 -12.73 4.47 16.17
N GLY A 297 -13.63 3.48 16.17
CA GLY A 297 -14.13 2.79 17.36
C GLY A 297 -15.20 3.55 18.14
N ASN A 298 -15.77 4.62 17.57
CA ASN A 298 -16.71 5.50 18.25
C ASN A 298 -17.92 5.93 17.40
N SER A 299 -18.11 5.36 16.21
CA SER A 299 -19.19 5.75 15.31
C SER A 299 -19.63 4.60 14.40
N SER A 300 -20.87 4.61 13.89
CA SER A 300 -21.38 3.61 12.93
C SER A 300 -20.99 3.87 11.46
N TRP A 301 -20.00 4.72 11.27
CA TRP A 301 -19.45 5.25 10.01
C TRP A 301 -17.95 5.50 10.25
N ASP A 302 -17.36 4.71 11.14
CA ASP A 302 -15.91 4.54 11.18
C ASP A 302 -15.51 3.53 10.09
N SER A 303 -14.26 3.58 9.63
CA SER A 303 -13.77 2.83 8.47
C SER A 303 -14.34 3.28 7.12
N SER A 304 -14.02 4.51 6.67
CA SER A 304 -14.40 5.01 5.35
C SER A 304 -13.44 6.08 4.84
N VAL A 305 -13.50 6.35 3.54
CA VAL A 305 -12.94 7.56 2.93
C VAL A 305 -14.05 8.61 2.80
N TYR A 306 -13.71 9.87 3.04
CA TYR A 306 -14.61 11.02 2.89
C TYR A 306 -13.94 12.13 2.08
N TYR A 307 -14.54 12.47 0.94
CA TYR A 307 -13.97 13.42 0.00
C TYR A 307 -14.57 14.82 0.15
N PHE A 308 -13.75 15.84 -0.09
CA PHE A 308 -14.20 17.23 -0.15
C PHE A 308 -13.29 18.09 -1.03
N ILE A 309 -13.85 19.18 -1.55
CA ILE A 309 -13.07 20.23 -2.23
C ILE A 309 -12.48 21.20 -1.20
N PRO A 310 -11.15 21.38 -1.15
CA PRO A 310 -10.53 22.29 -0.21
C PRO A 310 -10.81 23.77 -0.49
N ASN A 311 -10.88 24.56 0.57
CA ASN A 311 -10.99 26.02 0.55
C ASN A 311 -9.69 26.68 1.02
N GLU A 312 -9.32 27.78 0.37
CA GLU A 312 -8.11 28.58 0.70
C GLU A 312 -8.32 29.58 1.84
N THR A 313 -9.54 29.72 2.38
CA THR A 313 -9.84 30.66 3.48
C THR A 313 -10.92 30.12 4.42
N GLY A 314 -10.98 30.68 5.63
CA GLY A 314 -12.01 30.33 6.62
C GLY A 314 -11.73 29.01 7.35
N PHE A 315 -12.77 28.48 7.98
CA PHE A 315 -12.69 27.28 8.84
C PHE A 315 -13.35 26.04 8.23
N GLY A 316 -14.14 26.21 7.16
CA GLY A 316 -14.87 25.14 6.49
C GLY A 316 -14.06 24.57 5.32
N ASN A 317 -13.92 23.25 5.26
CA ASN A 317 -13.17 22.52 4.23
C ASN A 317 -11.75 23.09 4.02
N ARG A 318 -11.08 23.56 5.08
CA ARG A 318 -9.73 24.14 5.00
C ARG A 318 -8.74 23.10 4.47
N ARG A 319 -7.78 23.50 3.65
CA ARG A 319 -6.67 22.61 3.24
C ARG A 319 -5.89 22.10 4.47
N PHE A 320 -5.53 20.83 4.47
CA PHE A 320 -4.86 20.21 5.63
C PHE A 320 -3.47 20.79 5.95
N ASP A 321 -2.72 21.20 4.92
CA ASP A 321 -1.42 21.87 5.05
C ASP A 321 -1.52 23.28 5.64
N GLU A 322 -2.73 23.83 5.77
CA GLU A 322 -2.98 25.13 6.38
C GLU A 322 -3.62 25.04 7.77
N VAL A 323 -3.95 23.82 8.23
CA VAL A 323 -4.48 23.58 9.56
C VAL A 323 -3.31 23.36 10.52
N THR A 324 -3.10 24.32 11.43
CA THR A 324 -1.99 24.33 12.38
C THR A 324 -2.51 24.38 13.82
N ASN A 325 -1.61 24.29 14.81
CA ASN A 325 -1.96 24.47 16.22
C ASN A 325 -2.20 25.96 16.57
N ASP A 326 -3.25 26.53 15.99
CA ASP A 326 -3.67 27.93 16.15
C ASP A 326 -4.80 28.11 17.18
N GLY A 327 -5.22 27.01 17.81
CA GLY A 327 -6.33 26.96 18.78
C GLY A 327 -7.73 26.92 18.15
N ASN A 328 -7.85 26.99 16.82
CA ASN A 328 -9.13 26.95 16.11
C ASN A 328 -9.65 25.52 15.95
N ILE A 329 -10.95 25.44 15.65
CA ILE A 329 -11.62 24.21 15.22
C ILE A 329 -11.97 24.41 13.75
N TYR A 330 -11.69 23.41 12.94
CA TYR A 330 -12.03 23.35 11.52
C TYR A 330 -13.17 22.35 11.32
N TYR A 331 -14.00 22.58 10.32
CA TYR A 331 -15.14 21.70 10.02
C TYR A 331 -15.13 21.30 8.55
N TYR A 332 -15.58 20.08 8.27
CA TYR A 332 -15.52 19.50 6.95
C TYR A 332 -16.88 18.93 6.58
N PHE A 333 -17.43 19.44 5.48
CA PHE A 333 -18.61 18.94 4.82
C PHE A 333 -18.14 18.12 3.63
N CYS A 334 -18.11 16.80 3.83
CA CYS A 334 -17.70 15.84 2.82
C CYS A 334 -18.88 15.45 1.94
N GLU A 335 -18.62 15.04 0.71
CA GLU A 335 -19.65 14.77 -0.30
C GLU A 335 -20.64 13.69 0.16
N GLU A 336 -20.16 12.67 0.88
CA GLU A 336 -20.95 11.56 1.42
C GLU A 336 -21.94 12.00 2.51
N PHE A 337 -21.81 13.23 3.03
CA PHE A 337 -22.66 13.79 4.08
C PHE A 337 -23.82 14.61 3.53
N ALA A 338 -23.87 14.80 2.22
CA ALA A 338 -24.92 15.57 1.57
C ALA A 338 -26.30 14.89 1.74
N PHE A 339 -27.29 15.68 2.11
CA PHE A 339 -28.70 15.32 2.19
C PHE A 339 -29.52 16.39 1.48
N GLY A 340 -29.76 16.18 0.17
CA GLY A 340 -30.32 17.21 -0.69
C GLY A 340 -29.37 18.41 -0.81
N PRO A 341 -29.83 19.66 -0.59
CA PRO A 341 -28.98 20.84 -0.68
C PRO A 341 -28.19 21.14 0.62
N ASN A 342 -28.31 20.31 1.66
CA ASN A 342 -27.74 20.56 2.98
C ASN A 342 -26.84 19.41 3.41
N PHE A 343 -26.07 19.62 4.49
CA PHE A 343 -25.35 18.56 5.20
C PHE A 343 -26.03 18.23 6.51
N SER A 344 -26.17 16.95 6.84
CA SER A 344 -26.65 16.49 8.14
C SER A 344 -25.52 16.01 9.06
N LYS A 345 -24.32 15.90 8.49
CA LYS A 345 -23.12 15.35 9.12
C LYS A 345 -21.89 16.22 8.83
N THR A 346 -20.93 16.24 9.75
CA THR A 346 -19.65 16.94 9.57
C THR A 346 -18.55 16.31 10.42
N ILE A 347 -17.31 16.45 9.95
CA ILE A 347 -16.11 16.15 10.74
C ILE A 347 -15.58 17.47 11.31
N LEU A 348 -15.32 17.50 12.61
CA LEU A 348 -14.61 18.60 13.26
C LEU A 348 -13.18 18.16 13.56
N LEU A 349 -12.21 19.02 13.27
CA LEU A 349 -10.78 18.77 13.44
C LEU A 349 -10.13 19.89 14.24
N LYS A 350 -9.25 19.53 15.16
CA LYS A 350 -8.41 20.48 15.89
C LYS A 350 -7.00 19.92 16.09
N MET A 351 -5.99 20.69 15.68
CA MET A 351 -4.60 20.47 16.10
C MET A 351 -4.47 20.85 17.58
N ILE A 352 -3.92 19.96 18.40
CA ILE A 352 -3.68 20.17 19.83
C ILE A 352 -2.23 20.62 20.06
N ASN A 353 -1.31 20.05 19.29
CA ASN A 353 0.07 20.47 19.13
C ASN A 353 0.61 19.95 17.79
N ASP A 354 1.90 20.17 17.52
CA ASP A 354 2.53 19.80 16.24
C ASP A 354 2.57 18.28 15.98
N ARG A 355 2.18 17.46 16.96
CA ARG A 355 2.20 15.98 16.92
C ARG A 355 0.90 15.33 17.37
N SER A 356 -0.16 16.09 17.61
CA SER A 356 -1.45 15.48 17.94
C SER A 356 -2.65 16.29 17.46
N ILE A 357 -3.66 15.55 17.03
CA ILE A 357 -4.94 16.07 16.53
C ILE A 357 -6.10 15.40 17.22
N ARG A 358 -7.20 16.13 17.33
CA ARG A 358 -8.48 15.58 17.74
C ARG A 358 -9.48 15.66 16.60
N LEU A 359 -10.18 14.55 16.37
CA LEU A 359 -11.23 14.44 15.38
C LEU A 359 -12.56 14.10 16.05
N GLN A 360 -13.62 14.81 15.71
CA GLN A 360 -14.97 14.55 16.23
C GLN A 360 -15.96 14.43 15.07
N PHE A 361 -16.73 13.35 15.09
CA PHE A 361 -17.88 13.18 14.21
C PHE A 361 -19.11 13.85 14.81
N VAL A 362 -19.84 14.60 13.98
CA VAL A 362 -21.12 15.21 14.34
C VAL A 362 -22.16 14.70 13.36
N ASP A 363 -23.21 14.07 13.90
CA ASP A 363 -24.40 13.65 13.18
C ASP A 363 -25.61 14.36 13.79
N ASN A 364 -26.35 15.09 12.95
CA ASN A 364 -27.54 15.84 13.35
C ASN A 364 -28.85 15.08 13.02
N ASN A 365 -28.80 13.75 12.92
CA ASN A 365 -29.95 12.87 12.71
C ASN A 365 -30.80 13.30 11.49
N TYR A 366 -30.15 13.50 10.34
CA TYR A 366 -30.78 13.95 9.09
C TYR A 366 -31.35 15.38 9.10
N LEU A 367 -31.17 16.13 10.19
CA LEU A 367 -31.49 17.57 10.21
C LEU A 367 -30.33 18.39 9.63
N PRO A 368 -30.61 19.48 8.89
CA PRO A 368 -29.56 20.36 8.40
C PRO A 368 -28.67 20.89 9.51
N LEU A 369 -27.36 20.79 9.32
CA LEU A 369 -26.37 21.43 10.17
C LEU A 369 -26.36 22.95 9.95
N PRO A 370 -25.94 23.73 10.96
CA PRO A 370 -25.65 25.15 10.79
C PRO A 370 -24.50 25.36 9.80
N ASN A 371 -24.43 26.55 9.19
CA ASN A 371 -23.33 26.92 8.30
C ASN A 371 -21.95 26.89 9.00
N ASP A 372 -21.92 27.14 10.31
CA ASP A 372 -20.73 27.00 11.17
C ASP A 372 -21.06 26.07 12.35
N PRO A 373 -20.67 24.78 12.28
CA PRO A 373 -20.96 23.79 13.30
C PRO A 373 -19.93 23.75 14.44
N ARG A 374 -18.95 24.66 14.49
CA ARG A 374 -17.83 24.56 15.47
C ARG A 374 -18.26 24.61 16.93
N TYR A 375 -19.40 25.25 17.23
CA TYR A 375 -19.95 25.27 18.60
C TYR A 375 -20.42 23.89 19.08
N LEU A 376 -20.55 22.90 18.20
CA LEU A 376 -20.87 21.51 18.51
C LEU A 376 -19.64 20.72 18.98
N TRP A 377 -18.45 21.33 18.95
CA TRP A 377 -17.23 20.72 19.45
C TRP A 377 -17.37 20.33 20.92
N ASN A 378 -16.98 19.10 21.21
CA ASN A 378 -16.90 18.54 22.54
C ASN A 378 -15.69 17.62 22.61
N GLU A 379 -14.66 18.07 23.32
CA GLU A 379 -13.40 17.36 23.45
C GLU A 379 -13.58 15.93 24.01
N SER A 380 -14.52 15.71 24.93
CA SER A 380 -14.76 14.36 25.48
C SER A 380 -15.40 13.38 24.50
N LYS A 381 -15.89 13.87 23.35
CA LYS A 381 -16.44 13.07 22.25
C LYS A 381 -15.48 12.94 21.06
N SER A 382 -14.34 13.63 21.10
CA SER A 382 -13.32 13.57 20.08
C SER A 382 -12.33 12.43 20.32
N ILE A 383 -11.76 11.90 19.25
CA ILE A 383 -10.70 10.90 19.26
C ILE A 383 -9.37 11.60 19.11
N LEU A 384 -8.37 11.18 19.88
CA LEU A 384 -7.00 11.69 19.80
C LEU A 384 -6.17 10.80 18.88
N TYR A 385 -5.56 11.43 17.87
CA TYR A 385 -4.56 10.82 17.02
C TYR A 385 -3.21 11.52 17.23
N ILE A 386 -2.13 10.77 17.08
CA ILE A 386 -0.75 11.19 17.28
C ILE A 386 0.09 10.87 16.05
N ARG A 387 1.24 11.53 15.93
CA ARG A 387 2.29 11.22 14.96
C ARG A 387 3.68 11.27 15.55
#